data_AF-A0A820G8S1-F1
#
_entry.id   AF-A0A820G8S1-F1
#
_cell.length_a   1.000
_cell.length_b   1.000
_cell.length_c   1.000
_cell.angle_alpha   90.00
_cell.angle_beta   90.00
_cell.angle_gamma   90.00
#
_symmetry.space_group_name_H-M   'P 1'
#
loop_
_entity.id
_entity.type
_entity.pdbx_description
1 polymer ?
#
loop_
_entity_poly.entity_id
_entity_poly.type
_entity_poly.pdbx_seq_one_letter_code
_entity_poly.pdbx_strand_id
1 'polypeptide(L)'
;LKQLNPTPQQIEQEQLPESLINLFMNNPDELLDYLEYAVKQYPKEHLVSTVYDTILELLLQKYSTSTTEDKKEQDRLSHQIITLLQDSKIGIDVTRAMVACQKYNFKAGVICLYDKAKLYQQILQYQMKNKESDKIVSTCLKYGDEDPQLWIQALSYFSKLKRADGCRKEIQQILKYIDEKDLLSPLLVIQTLSNNESTSLDLLKDYLIRKLHNEQTQIEKDQSEIRRFRQESELFVEK
;
A
#
# COMPACT_ATOMS: atom_id res chain seq x y z
N LEU A 1 -58.17 42.27 -18.59
CA LEU A 1 -57.58 42.34 -17.23
C LEU A 1 -57.81 41.02 -16.50
N LYS A 2 -56.85 40.10 -16.63
CA LYS A 2 -56.50 39.09 -15.61
C LYS A 2 -55.22 38.43 -16.12
N GLN A 3 -54.11 39.00 -15.67
CA GLN A 3 -52.78 38.43 -15.82
C GLN A 3 -52.79 37.06 -15.16
N LEU A 4 -52.61 36.00 -15.96
CA LEU A 4 -52.09 34.74 -15.47
C LEU A 4 -50.61 34.98 -15.16
N ASN A 5 -50.34 35.47 -13.95
CA ASN A 5 -49.00 35.38 -13.38
C ASN A 5 -48.72 33.89 -13.15
N PRO A 6 -47.71 33.29 -13.78
CA PRO A 6 -47.19 32.02 -13.30
C PRO A 6 -46.50 32.26 -11.95
N THR A 7 -46.91 31.48 -10.96
CA THR A 7 -46.34 31.43 -9.60
C THR A 7 -44.84 31.14 -9.66
N PRO A 8 -43.99 31.72 -8.79
CA PRO A 8 -42.53 31.49 -8.76
C PRO A 8 -42.12 30.09 -8.26
N GLN A 9 -42.86 29.05 -8.62
CA GLN A 9 -42.64 27.66 -8.21
C GLN A 9 -42.32 26.72 -9.40
N GLN A 10 -41.96 27.27 -10.56
CA GLN A 10 -41.72 26.47 -11.77
C GLN A 10 -40.40 26.76 -12.51
N ILE A 11 -39.44 27.48 -11.89
CA ILE A 11 -38.16 27.83 -12.55
C ILE A 11 -36.93 27.12 -11.92
N GLU A 12 -37.03 26.53 -10.73
CA GLU A 12 -35.93 25.71 -10.19
C GLU A 12 -36.22 24.22 -10.40
N GLN A 13 -36.14 23.78 -11.66
CA GLN A 13 -35.66 22.42 -11.87
C GLN A 13 -34.16 22.47 -11.57
N GLU A 14 -33.77 22.13 -10.34
CA GLU A 14 -32.40 21.73 -10.02
C GLU A 14 -32.03 20.59 -10.98
N GLN A 15 -31.46 20.96 -12.13
CA GLN A 15 -30.91 19.98 -13.05
C GLN A 15 -29.79 19.29 -12.30
N LEU A 16 -29.94 17.97 -12.08
CA LEU A 16 -28.92 17.18 -11.42
C LEU A 16 -27.57 17.46 -12.10
N PRO A 17 -26.47 17.61 -11.32
CA PRO A 17 -25.14 17.91 -11.86
C PRO A 17 -24.73 17.03 -13.05
N GLU A 18 -25.21 15.79 -13.07
CA GLU A 18 -25.03 14.80 -14.13
C GLU A 18 -25.52 15.24 -15.51
N SER A 19 -26.66 15.93 -15.60
CA SER A 19 -27.22 16.40 -16.87
C SER A 19 -26.39 17.50 -17.51
N LEU A 20 -25.54 18.18 -16.73
CA LEU A 20 -24.68 19.27 -17.16
C LEU A 20 -23.25 18.84 -17.48
N ILE A 21 -22.85 17.59 -17.17
CA ILE A 21 -21.51 17.06 -17.51
C ILE A 21 -21.25 17.21 -19.03
N ASN A 22 -22.25 16.90 -19.85
CA ASN A 22 -22.14 17.02 -21.31
C ASN A 22 -22.03 18.46 -21.81
N LEU A 23 -22.40 19.45 -20.99
CA LEU A 23 -22.31 20.87 -21.32
C LEU A 23 -20.86 21.38 -21.26
N PHE A 24 -20.03 20.76 -20.41
CA PHE A 24 -18.64 21.15 -20.20
C PHE A 24 -17.63 20.26 -20.92
N MET A 25 -18.03 19.45 -21.91
CA MET A 25 -17.13 18.51 -22.61
C MET A 25 -15.85 19.15 -23.18
N ASN A 26 -15.84 20.46 -23.40
CA ASN A 26 -14.69 21.19 -23.93
C ASN A 26 -13.89 21.98 -22.87
N ASN A 27 -14.35 22.07 -21.62
CA ASN A 27 -13.73 22.86 -20.55
C ASN A 27 -13.57 22.03 -19.26
N PRO A 28 -12.51 21.21 -19.13
CA PRO A 28 -12.33 20.30 -18.00
C PRO A 28 -12.11 21.02 -16.66
N ASP A 29 -11.49 22.21 -16.66
CA ASP A 29 -11.28 22.99 -15.44
C ASP A 29 -12.59 23.59 -14.91
N GLU A 30 -13.44 24.15 -15.79
CA GLU A 30 -14.76 24.70 -15.40
C GLU A 30 -15.70 23.58 -14.92
N LEU A 31 -15.63 22.40 -15.54
CA LEU A 31 -16.35 21.22 -15.08
C LEU A 31 -15.91 20.82 -13.67
N LEU A 32 -14.61 20.81 -13.39
CA LEU A 32 -14.09 20.46 -12.06
C LEU A 32 -14.60 21.44 -10.99
N ASP A 33 -14.53 22.75 -11.25
CA ASP A 33 -15.03 23.78 -10.33
C ASP A 33 -16.54 23.62 -10.06
N TYR A 34 -17.31 23.32 -11.11
CA TYR A 34 -18.75 23.07 -11.01
C TYR A 34 -19.05 21.83 -10.16
N LEU A 35 -18.36 20.71 -10.41
CA LEU A 35 -18.58 19.47 -9.67
C LEU A 35 -18.11 19.59 -8.21
N GLU A 36 -17.02 20.30 -7.93
CA GLU A 36 -16.60 20.62 -6.55
C GLU A 36 -17.61 21.50 -5.83
N TYR A 37 -18.23 22.45 -6.52
CA TYR A 37 -19.32 23.25 -5.97
C TYR A 37 -20.54 22.37 -5.69
N ALA A 38 -20.93 21.50 -6.61
CA ALA A 38 -22.05 20.57 -6.43
C ALA A 38 -21.86 19.66 -5.21
N VAL A 39 -20.65 19.12 -5.00
CA VAL A 39 -20.33 18.29 -3.82
C VAL A 39 -20.46 19.07 -2.50
N LYS A 40 -20.29 20.40 -2.51
CA LYS A 40 -20.48 21.26 -1.32
C LYS A 40 -21.94 21.62 -1.06
N GLN A 41 -22.75 21.75 -2.11
CA GLN A 41 -24.14 22.19 -2.00
C GLN A 41 -25.11 21.04 -1.74
N TYR A 42 -24.88 19.88 -2.35
CA TYR A 42 -25.80 18.75 -2.27
C TYR A 42 -25.35 17.73 -1.22
N PRO A 43 -26.28 17.17 -0.41
CA PRO A 43 -25.97 16.03 0.45
C PRO A 43 -25.40 14.86 -0.37
N LYS A 44 -24.42 14.15 0.18
CA LYS A 44 -23.75 13.02 -0.49
C LYS A 44 -24.72 11.93 -0.97
N GLU A 45 -25.85 11.77 -0.29
CA GLU A 45 -26.92 10.81 -0.62
C GLU A 45 -27.64 11.11 -1.94
N HIS A 46 -27.59 12.37 -2.40
CA HIS A 46 -28.23 12.81 -3.64
C HIS A 46 -27.26 12.87 -4.83
N LEU A 47 -25.97 12.63 -4.60
CA LEU A 47 -24.94 12.65 -5.64
C LEU A 47 -24.66 11.23 -6.12
N VAL A 48 -24.84 10.96 -7.42
CA VAL A 48 -24.51 9.66 -8.00
C VAL A 48 -22.99 9.47 -8.02
N SER A 49 -22.55 8.22 -7.87
CA SER A 49 -21.13 7.83 -7.87
C SER A 49 -20.36 8.36 -9.10
N THR A 50 -21.03 8.50 -10.25
CA THR A 50 -20.47 9.04 -11.49
C THR A 50 -19.91 10.45 -11.34
N VAL A 51 -20.49 11.30 -10.47
CA VAL A 51 -19.96 12.64 -10.18
C VAL A 51 -18.56 12.53 -9.57
N TYR A 52 -18.39 11.65 -8.60
CA TYR A 52 -17.11 11.43 -7.93
C TYR A 52 -16.10 10.70 -8.82
N ASP A 53 -16.55 9.73 -9.64
CA ASP A 53 -15.71 9.09 -10.66
C ASP A 53 -15.17 10.15 -11.65
N THR A 54 -16.02 11.09 -12.08
CA THR A 54 -15.66 12.17 -13.01
C THR A 54 -14.68 13.16 -12.35
N ILE A 55 -14.95 13.58 -11.11
CA ILE A 55 -14.01 14.43 -10.34
C ILE A 55 -12.65 13.75 -10.23
N LEU A 56 -12.62 12.46 -9.89
CA LEU A 56 -11.39 11.69 -9.77
C LEU A 56 -10.61 11.67 -11.09
N GLU A 57 -11.28 11.41 -12.21
CA GLU A 57 -10.64 11.39 -13.53
C GLU A 57 -10.10 12.77 -13.93
N LEU A 58 -10.85 13.85 -13.67
CA LEU A 58 -10.41 15.22 -13.95
C LEU A 58 -9.21 15.62 -13.10
N LEU A 59 -9.22 15.29 -11.80
CA LEU A 59 -8.10 15.54 -10.90
C LEU A 59 -6.84 14.76 -11.33
N LEU A 60 -7.00 13.49 -11.69
CA LEU A 60 -5.89 12.65 -12.18
C LEU A 60 -5.34 13.13 -13.52
N GLN A 61 -6.21 13.60 -14.42
CA GLN A 61 -5.80 14.22 -15.67
C GLN A 61 -4.98 15.49 -15.40
N LYS A 62 -5.47 16.38 -14.54
CA LYS A 62 -4.79 17.62 -14.16
C LYS A 62 -3.42 17.34 -13.51
N TYR A 63 -3.37 16.35 -12.64
CA TYR A 63 -2.12 15.87 -12.03
C TYR A 63 -1.13 15.32 -13.07
N SER A 64 -1.62 14.62 -14.09
CA SER A 64 -0.76 14.10 -15.17
C SER A 64 -0.25 15.18 -16.12
N THR A 65 -0.99 16.28 -16.27
CA THR A 65 -0.63 17.40 -17.17
C THR A 65 0.18 18.49 -16.47
N SER A 66 0.12 18.58 -15.14
CA SER A 66 0.92 19.55 -14.38
C SER A 66 2.41 19.27 -14.55
N THR A 67 3.18 20.29 -14.95
CA THR A 67 4.64 20.19 -15.11
C THR A 67 5.33 20.12 -13.75
N THR A 68 6.54 19.54 -13.72
CA THR A 68 7.36 19.36 -12.51
C THR A 68 7.81 20.67 -11.83
N GLU A 69 7.56 21.82 -12.45
CA GLU A 69 7.87 23.15 -11.93
C GLU A 69 6.84 23.60 -10.87
N ASP A 70 5.61 23.07 -10.94
CA ASP A 70 4.52 23.38 -10.00
C ASP A 70 4.35 22.31 -8.91
N LYS A 71 5.46 21.93 -8.25
CA LYS A 71 5.44 20.88 -7.20
C LYS A 71 4.37 21.10 -6.13
N LYS A 72 4.11 22.35 -5.75
CA LYS A 72 3.07 22.69 -4.75
C LYS A 72 1.66 22.34 -5.24
N GLU A 73 1.36 22.60 -6.50
CA GLU A 73 0.06 22.26 -7.08
C GLU A 73 -0.06 20.74 -7.25
N GLN A 74 1.02 20.09 -7.68
CA GLN A 74 1.05 18.64 -7.81
C GLN A 74 0.83 17.94 -6.45
N ASP A 75 1.47 18.44 -5.38
CA ASP A 75 1.27 17.94 -4.02
C ASP A 75 -0.18 18.19 -3.54
N ARG A 76 -0.74 19.37 -3.81
CA ARG A 76 -2.13 19.71 -3.47
C ARG A 76 -3.11 18.76 -4.16
N LEU A 77 -2.95 18.52 -5.47
CA LEU A 77 -3.78 17.60 -6.24
C LEU A 77 -3.64 16.17 -5.72
N SER A 78 -2.40 15.72 -5.44
CA SER A 78 -2.15 14.40 -4.84
C SER A 78 -2.91 14.23 -3.52
N HIS A 79 -2.85 15.22 -2.63
CA HIS A 79 -3.57 15.19 -1.36
C HIS A 79 -5.10 15.16 -1.55
N GLN A 80 -5.63 15.94 -2.48
CA GLN A 80 -7.06 15.93 -2.80
C GLN A 80 -7.51 14.57 -3.33
N ILE A 81 -6.78 13.99 -4.28
CA ILE A 81 -7.07 12.66 -4.85
C ILE A 81 -7.05 11.60 -3.74
N ILE A 82 -6.01 11.58 -2.90
CA ILE A 82 -5.91 10.58 -1.81
C ILE A 82 -7.06 10.74 -0.81
N THR A 83 -7.41 11.97 -0.43
CA THR A 83 -8.54 12.23 0.48
C THR A 83 -9.85 11.72 -0.10
N LEU A 84 -10.07 11.94 -1.40
CA LEU A 84 -11.25 11.45 -2.12
C LEU A 84 -11.31 9.92 -2.14
N LEU A 85 -10.18 9.24 -2.38
CA LEU A 85 -10.10 7.76 -2.38
C LEU A 85 -10.28 7.15 -0.99
N GLN A 86 -9.88 7.85 0.07
CA GLN A 86 -10.00 7.38 1.45
C GLN A 86 -11.42 7.48 2.00
N ASP A 87 -12.20 8.47 1.56
CA ASP A 87 -13.56 8.67 2.05
C ASP A 87 -14.46 7.47 1.70
N SER A 88 -14.80 6.68 2.71
CA SER A 88 -15.67 5.50 2.58
C SER A 88 -17.15 5.85 2.42
N LYS A 89 -17.53 7.12 2.62
CA LYS A 89 -18.90 7.59 2.41
C LYS A 89 -19.20 7.86 0.94
N ILE A 90 -18.16 7.95 0.11
CA ILE A 90 -18.30 8.18 -1.31
C ILE A 90 -18.38 6.80 -1.98
N GLY A 91 -19.47 6.50 -2.66
CA GLY A 91 -19.70 5.23 -3.36
C GLY A 91 -18.82 5.05 -4.61
N ILE A 92 -17.53 5.42 -4.54
CA ILE A 92 -16.56 5.24 -5.62
C ILE A 92 -16.32 3.74 -5.80
N ASP A 93 -16.43 3.30 -7.05
CA ASP A 93 -16.06 1.95 -7.43
C ASP A 93 -14.53 1.80 -7.37
N VAL A 94 -14.05 0.99 -6.42
CA VAL A 94 -12.63 0.72 -6.20
C VAL A 94 -11.94 0.23 -7.47
N THR A 95 -12.59 -0.61 -8.28
CA THR A 95 -12.05 -1.14 -9.53
C THR A 95 -11.84 -0.01 -10.54
N ARG A 96 -12.85 0.85 -10.70
CA ARG A 96 -12.75 2.00 -11.62
C ARG A 96 -11.67 2.98 -11.16
N ALA A 97 -11.64 3.30 -9.87
CA ALA A 97 -10.63 4.18 -9.30
C ALA A 97 -9.20 3.62 -9.50
N MET A 98 -9.02 2.31 -9.37
CA MET A 98 -7.74 1.65 -9.65
C MET A 98 -7.34 1.78 -11.11
N VAL A 99 -8.26 1.51 -12.05
CA VAL A 99 -8.01 1.64 -13.49
C VAL A 99 -7.65 3.08 -13.85
N ALA A 100 -8.37 4.06 -13.29
CA ALA A 100 -8.07 5.48 -13.49
C ALA A 100 -6.67 5.83 -12.95
N CYS A 101 -6.35 5.44 -11.71
CA CYS A 101 -5.04 5.70 -11.12
C CYS A 101 -3.89 5.07 -11.94
N GLN A 102 -4.09 3.87 -12.49
CA GLN A 102 -3.11 3.21 -13.37
C GLN A 102 -2.98 3.93 -14.72
N LYS A 103 -4.10 4.34 -15.32
CA LYS A 103 -4.14 5.09 -16.60
C LYS A 103 -3.32 6.37 -16.54
N TYR A 104 -3.41 7.12 -15.44
CA TYR A 104 -2.69 8.39 -15.24
C TYR A 104 -1.35 8.21 -14.48
N ASN A 105 -0.86 6.97 -14.31
CA ASN A 105 0.39 6.65 -13.63
C ASN A 105 0.51 7.22 -12.19
N PHE A 106 -0.61 7.37 -11.49
CA PHE A 106 -0.68 7.88 -10.13
C PHE A 106 -0.40 6.78 -9.11
N LYS A 107 0.89 6.50 -8.89
CA LYS A 107 1.36 5.42 -8.00
C LYS A 107 0.79 5.49 -6.58
N ALA A 108 0.70 6.69 -6.01
CA ALA A 108 0.23 6.90 -4.64
C ALA A 108 -1.23 6.44 -4.45
N GLY A 109 -2.10 6.72 -5.43
CA GLY A 109 -3.50 6.29 -5.41
C GLY A 109 -3.65 4.78 -5.53
N VAL A 110 -2.85 4.12 -6.37
CA VAL A 110 -2.85 2.65 -6.49
C VAL A 110 -2.49 2.00 -5.15
N ILE A 111 -1.44 2.49 -4.48
CA ILE A 111 -1.04 1.98 -3.17
C ILE A 111 -2.12 2.23 -2.12
N CYS A 112 -2.73 3.43 -2.11
CA CYS A 112 -3.82 3.78 -1.19
C CYS A 112 -5.04 2.86 -1.36
N LEU A 113 -5.41 2.54 -2.59
CA LEU A 113 -6.53 1.64 -2.88
C LEU A 113 -6.23 0.20 -2.45
N TYR A 114 -5.01 -0.30 -2.67
CA TYR A 114 -4.61 -1.60 -2.14
C TYR A 114 -4.58 -1.63 -0.61
N ASP A 115 -4.14 -0.55 0.04
CA ASP A 115 -4.12 -0.44 1.51
C ASP A 115 -5.54 -0.51 2.09
N LYS A 116 -6.48 0.23 1.49
CA LYS A 116 -7.91 0.20 1.85
C LYS A 116 -8.52 -1.20 1.68
N ALA A 117 -8.11 -1.92 0.64
CA ALA A 117 -8.54 -3.29 0.38
C ALA A 117 -7.74 -4.36 1.17
N LYS A 118 -6.77 -3.97 1.99
CA LYS A 118 -5.84 -4.86 2.72
C LYS A 118 -5.08 -5.84 1.80
N LEU A 119 -4.81 -5.44 0.55
CA LEU A 119 -4.11 -6.25 -0.44
C LEU A 119 -2.60 -6.01 -0.37
N TYR A 120 -1.98 -6.32 0.78
CA TYR A 120 -0.57 -5.98 1.04
C TYR A 120 0.41 -6.66 0.07
N GLN A 121 0.13 -7.89 -0.33
CA GLN A 121 0.95 -8.61 -1.32
C GLN A 121 0.98 -7.89 -2.67
N GLN A 122 -0.13 -7.23 -3.04
CA GLN A 122 -0.24 -6.51 -4.30
C GLN A 122 0.51 -5.18 -4.24
N ILE A 123 0.53 -4.52 -3.08
CA ILE A 123 1.41 -3.37 -2.82
C ILE A 123 2.87 -3.79 -3.03
N LEU A 124 3.27 -4.89 -2.42
CA LEU A 124 4.64 -5.40 -2.50
C LEU A 124 5.03 -5.74 -3.94
N GLN A 125 4.19 -6.47 -4.68
CA GLN A 125 4.42 -6.78 -6.09
C GLN A 125 4.49 -5.54 -6.96
N TYR A 126 3.68 -4.52 -6.66
CA TYR A 126 3.73 -3.25 -7.37
C TYR A 126 5.06 -2.51 -7.15
N GLN A 127 5.55 -2.47 -5.91
CA GLN A 127 6.88 -1.93 -5.56
C GLN A 127 8.01 -2.70 -6.27
N MET A 128 7.92 -4.04 -6.30
CA MET A 128 8.87 -4.92 -7.00
C MET A 128 8.90 -4.65 -8.51
N LYS A 129 7.75 -4.49 -9.16
CA LYS A 129 7.67 -4.14 -10.59
C LYS A 129 8.34 -2.80 -10.90
N ASN A 130 8.22 -1.83 -9.98
CA ASN A 130 8.85 -0.51 -10.10
C ASN A 130 10.34 -0.50 -9.71
N LYS A 131 10.89 -1.62 -9.20
CA LYS A 131 12.28 -1.75 -8.73
C LYS A 131 12.66 -0.78 -7.60
N GLU A 132 11.71 -0.43 -6.74
CA GLU A 132 11.93 0.52 -5.63
C GLU A 132 12.30 -0.23 -4.34
N SER A 133 13.57 -0.62 -4.19
CA SER A 133 14.07 -1.49 -3.09
C SER A 133 13.77 -0.95 -1.68
N ASP A 134 13.97 0.35 -1.45
CA ASP A 134 13.71 0.99 -0.14
C ASP A 134 12.24 0.84 0.28
N LYS A 135 11.33 0.96 -0.69
CA LYS A 135 9.90 0.89 -0.43
C LYS A 135 9.40 -0.53 -0.25
N ILE A 136 10.08 -1.53 -0.83
CA ILE A 136 9.80 -2.95 -0.57
C ILE A 136 10.03 -3.25 0.91
N VAL A 137 11.17 -2.83 1.46
CA VAL A 137 11.48 -3.01 2.89
C VAL A 137 10.49 -2.22 3.76
N SER A 138 10.22 -0.96 3.40
CA SER A 138 9.25 -0.12 4.13
C SER A 138 7.84 -0.74 4.17
N THR A 139 7.41 -1.37 3.07
CA THR A 139 6.13 -2.08 2.98
C THR A 139 6.13 -3.32 3.89
N CYS A 140 7.21 -4.10 3.90
CA CYS A 140 7.36 -5.25 4.79
C CYS A 140 7.40 -4.83 6.27
N LEU A 141 8.04 -3.70 6.61
CA LEU A 141 8.03 -3.17 7.97
C LEU A 141 6.63 -2.73 8.42
N LYS A 142 5.86 -2.12 7.51
CA LYS A 142 4.54 -1.59 7.84
C LYS A 142 3.47 -2.68 7.95
N TYR A 143 3.54 -3.71 7.11
CA TYR A 143 2.48 -4.73 6.98
C TYR A 143 2.94 -6.15 7.29
N GLY A 144 4.23 -6.36 7.58
CA GLY A 144 4.79 -7.70 7.76
C GLY A 144 4.43 -8.36 9.08
N ASP A 145 3.93 -7.62 10.07
CA ASP A 145 3.32 -8.21 11.26
C ASP A 145 1.92 -8.77 10.96
N GLU A 146 1.19 -8.17 10.00
CA GLU A 146 -0.14 -8.64 9.57
C GLU A 146 -0.05 -9.79 8.56
N ASP A 147 0.88 -9.69 7.59
CA ASP A 147 1.14 -10.74 6.60
C ASP A 147 2.65 -11.07 6.55
N PRO A 148 3.11 -12.08 7.31
CA PRO A 148 4.50 -12.51 7.30
C PRO A 148 4.99 -13.04 5.94
N GLN A 149 4.08 -13.43 5.03
CA GLN A 149 4.41 -13.89 3.68
C GLN A 149 5.12 -12.79 2.86
N LEU A 150 4.91 -11.52 3.20
CA LEU A 150 5.56 -10.38 2.57
C LEU A 150 7.09 -10.46 2.68
N TRP A 151 7.61 -10.88 3.83
CA TRP A 151 9.06 -11.04 4.05
C TRP A 151 9.65 -12.13 3.17
N ILE A 152 8.93 -13.24 3.00
CA ILE A 152 9.35 -14.38 2.17
C ILE A 152 9.36 -13.97 0.69
N GLN A 153 8.31 -13.28 0.24
CA GLN A 153 8.23 -12.75 -1.13
C GLN A 153 9.33 -11.72 -1.40
N ALA A 154 9.58 -10.81 -0.45
CA ALA A 154 10.67 -9.83 -0.54
C ALA A 154 12.03 -10.54 -0.66
N LEU A 155 12.31 -11.52 0.19
CA LEU A 155 13.55 -12.29 0.14
C LEU A 155 13.72 -13.02 -1.20
N SER A 156 12.65 -13.66 -1.72
CA SER A 156 12.69 -14.34 -3.02
C SER A 156 12.90 -13.38 -4.20
N TYR A 157 12.35 -12.17 -4.11
CA TYR A 157 12.59 -11.13 -5.12
C TYR A 157 14.04 -10.67 -5.09
N PHE A 158 14.56 -10.31 -3.92
CA PHE A 158 15.95 -9.88 -3.76
C PHE A 158 16.95 -10.98 -4.10
N SER A 159 16.61 -12.25 -3.87
CA SER A 159 17.48 -13.35 -4.26
C SER A 159 17.67 -13.41 -5.77
N LYS A 160 16.59 -13.22 -6.55
CA LYS A 160 16.59 -13.23 -8.02
C LYS A 160 17.27 -12.03 -8.68
N LEU A 161 17.54 -10.95 -7.94
CA LEU A 161 18.25 -9.80 -8.49
C LEU A 161 19.72 -10.15 -8.71
N LYS A 162 20.18 -10.11 -9.97
CA LYS A 162 21.59 -10.31 -10.32
C LYS A 162 22.42 -9.15 -9.74
N ARG A 163 23.30 -9.48 -8.79
CA ARG A 163 24.20 -8.64 -7.99
C ARG A 163 24.58 -7.29 -8.65
N ALA A 164 24.18 -6.17 -8.01
CA ALA A 164 24.99 -4.94 -7.78
C ALA A 164 24.18 -3.70 -7.33
N ASP A 165 22.85 -3.74 -7.19
CA ASP A 165 22.09 -2.52 -6.84
C ASP A 165 22.08 -2.20 -5.35
N GLY A 166 23.22 -2.16 -4.65
CA GLY A 166 23.27 -1.63 -3.26
C GLY A 166 22.39 -2.31 -2.19
N CYS A 167 21.60 -3.34 -2.56
CA CYS A 167 20.51 -3.93 -1.77
C CYS A 167 20.99 -4.81 -0.59
N ARG A 168 22.27 -4.71 -0.22
CA ARG A 168 22.87 -5.51 0.86
C ARG A 168 22.20 -5.22 2.19
N LYS A 169 21.88 -3.94 2.45
CA LYS A 169 21.31 -3.49 3.73
C LYS A 169 19.88 -4.00 3.89
N GLU A 170 19.13 -3.98 2.80
CA GLU A 170 17.75 -4.41 2.65
C GLU A 170 17.64 -5.91 2.88
N ILE A 171 18.52 -6.71 2.26
CA ILE A 171 18.58 -8.16 2.49
C ILE A 171 18.94 -8.46 3.95
N GLN A 172 19.93 -7.77 4.53
CA GLN A 172 20.29 -7.96 5.94
C GLN A 172 19.14 -7.62 6.89
N GLN A 173 18.39 -6.57 6.60
CA GLN A 173 17.23 -6.17 7.39
C GLN A 173 16.11 -7.21 7.29
N ILE A 174 15.82 -7.70 6.08
CA ILE A 174 14.83 -8.78 5.87
C ILE A 174 15.25 -10.06 6.61
N LEU A 175 16.50 -10.48 6.50
CA LEU A 175 17.01 -11.66 7.18
C LEU A 175 16.93 -11.53 8.71
N LYS A 176 17.18 -10.34 9.25
CA LYS A 176 17.04 -10.07 10.68
C LYS A 176 15.59 -10.24 11.14
N TYR A 177 14.62 -9.70 10.41
CA TYR A 177 13.20 -9.85 10.74
C TYR A 177 12.72 -11.30 10.61
N ILE A 178 13.17 -12.01 9.58
CA ILE A 178 12.87 -13.44 9.40
C ILE A 178 13.42 -14.26 10.57
N ASP A 179 14.61 -13.93 11.08
CA ASP A 179 15.21 -14.61 12.23
C ASP A 179 14.47 -14.31 13.55
N GLU A 180 14.17 -13.03 13.81
CA GLU A 180 13.47 -12.60 15.04
C GLU A 180 12.07 -13.20 15.16
N LYS A 181 11.38 -13.40 14.03
CA LYS A 181 10.02 -13.95 13.97
C LYS A 181 9.98 -15.44 13.59
N ASP A 182 11.15 -16.07 13.43
CA ASP A 182 11.33 -17.46 12.99
C ASP A 182 10.46 -17.86 11.79
N LEU A 183 10.36 -16.96 10.79
CA LEU A 183 9.43 -17.10 9.67
C LEU A 183 9.83 -18.18 8.66
N LEU A 184 11.13 -18.48 8.58
CA LEU A 184 11.69 -19.46 7.65
C LEU A 184 12.75 -20.29 8.35
N SER A 185 12.78 -21.59 8.02
CA SER A 185 13.88 -22.44 8.44
C SER A 185 15.19 -21.98 7.79
N PRO A 186 16.34 -22.13 8.47
CA PRO A 186 17.63 -21.75 7.92
C PRO A 186 17.91 -22.43 6.58
N LEU A 187 17.47 -23.68 6.42
CA LEU A 187 17.58 -24.44 5.17
C LEU A 187 16.82 -23.76 4.02
N LEU A 188 15.60 -23.28 4.26
CA LEU A 188 14.78 -22.64 3.23
C LEU A 188 15.33 -21.27 2.85
N VAL A 189 15.91 -20.54 3.80
CA VAL A 189 16.66 -19.30 3.53
C VAL A 189 17.86 -19.59 2.62
N ILE A 190 18.63 -20.64 2.93
CA ILE A 190 19.75 -21.09 2.09
C ILE A 190 19.27 -21.44 0.69
N GLN A 191 18.23 -22.26 0.54
CA GLN A 191 17.72 -22.65 -0.77
C GLN A 191 17.26 -21.44 -1.59
N THR A 192 16.59 -20.47 -0.95
CA THR A 192 16.08 -19.27 -1.60
C THR A 192 17.20 -18.34 -2.09
N LEU A 193 18.27 -18.21 -1.31
CA LEU A 193 19.43 -17.37 -1.63
C LEU A 193 20.46 -18.08 -2.53
N SER A 194 20.62 -19.40 -2.39
CA SER A 194 21.57 -20.22 -3.14
C SER A 194 21.19 -20.40 -4.61
N ASN A 195 19.91 -20.19 -4.97
CA ASN A 195 19.44 -20.28 -6.35
C ASN A 195 20.00 -19.17 -7.27
N ASN A 196 20.84 -18.25 -6.77
CA ASN A 196 21.49 -17.22 -7.57
C ASN A 196 23.01 -17.23 -7.35
N GLU A 197 23.77 -17.46 -8.42
CA GLU A 197 25.24 -17.51 -8.45
C GLU A 197 25.94 -16.21 -7.99
N SER A 198 25.17 -15.16 -7.76
CA SER A 198 25.68 -13.80 -7.59
C SER A 198 25.38 -13.18 -6.22
N THR A 199 24.58 -13.76 -5.34
CA THR A 199 24.32 -13.15 -4.02
C THR A 199 25.28 -13.73 -2.99
N SER A 200 26.21 -12.87 -2.53
CA SER A 200 27.40 -13.21 -1.76
C SER A 200 27.12 -14.25 -0.66
N LEU A 201 27.72 -15.43 -0.80
CA LEU A 201 27.91 -16.43 0.25
C LEU A 201 28.32 -15.81 1.60
N ASP A 202 28.98 -14.65 1.57
CA ASP A 202 29.31 -13.79 2.71
C ASP A 202 28.10 -13.42 3.60
N LEU A 203 27.00 -12.94 3.02
CA LEU A 203 25.79 -12.58 3.78
C LEU A 203 25.12 -13.80 4.41
N LEU A 204 25.16 -14.92 3.70
CA LEU A 204 24.63 -16.18 4.17
C LEU A 204 25.47 -16.74 5.31
N LYS A 205 26.80 -16.66 5.21
CA LYS A 205 27.75 -17.08 6.26
C LYS A 205 27.49 -16.33 7.56
N ASP A 206 27.41 -15.00 7.50
CA ASP A 206 27.13 -14.18 8.67
C ASP A 206 25.79 -14.53 9.31
N TYR A 207 24.75 -14.74 8.49
CA TYR A 207 23.44 -15.16 8.96
C TYR A 207 23.47 -16.53 9.64
N LEU A 208 24.10 -17.54 9.01
CA LEU A 208 24.17 -18.89 9.54
C LEU A 208 25.00 -18.98 10.82
N ILE A 209 26.13 -18.28 10.89
CA ILE A 209 26.97 -18.24 12.10
C ILE A 209 26.15 -17.67 13.27
N ARG A 210 25.39 -16.59 13.04
CA ARG A 210 24.53 -15.99 14.07
C ARG A 210 23.40 -16.93 14.48
N LYS A 211 22.70 -17.53 13.52
CA LYS A 211 21.60 -18.47 13.81
C LYS A 211 22.09 -19.68 14.60
N LEU A 212 23.19 -20.30 14.19
CA LEU A 212 23.79 -21.44 14.89
C LEU A 212 24.22 -21.06 16.32
N HIS A 213 24.80 -19.87 16.50
CA HIS A 213 25.19 -19.41 17.84
C HIS A 213 23.96 -19.17 18.75
N ASN A 214 22.89 -18.60 18.20
CA ASN A 214 21.64 -18.42 18.92
C ASN A 214 20.98 -19.75 19.30
N GLU A 215 20.92 -20.71 18.36
CA GLU A 215 20.40 -22.07 18.61
C GLU A 215 21.23 -22.80 19.68
N GLN A 216 22.56 -22.72 19.61
CA GLN A 216 23.45 -23.31 20.62
C GLN A 216 23.21 -22.70 22.01
N THR A 217 23.07 -21.38 22.09
CA THR A 217 22.77 -20.68 23.35
C THR A 217 21.41 -21.10 23.92
N GLN A 218 20.41 -21.30 23.06
CA GLN A 218 19.09 -21.77 23.47
C GLN A 218 19.16 -23.21 24.00
N ILE A 219 19.89 -24.10 23.33
CA ILE A 219 20.11 -25.48 23.79
C ILE A 219 20.77 -25.48 25.18
N GLU A 220 21.76 -24.62 25.41
CA GLU A 220 22.44 -24.53 26.71
C GLU A 220 21.50 -24.06 27.83
N LYS A 221 20.64 -23.09 27.54
CA LYS A 221 19.59 -22.63 28.47
C LYS A 221 18.59 -23.74 28.78
N ASP A 222 18.04 -24.38 27.76
CA ASP A 222 17.07 -25.46 27.92
C ASP A 222 17.68 -26.62 28.73
N GLN A 223 18.94 -26.99 28.47
CA GLN A 223 19.66 -27.98 29.28
C GLN A 223 19.84 -27.54 30.73
N SER A 224 20.10 -26.26 30.99
CA SER A 224 20.21 -25.74 32.35
C SER A 224 18.88 -25.79 33.10
N GLU A 225 17.77 -25.49 32.42
CA GLU A 225 16.43 -25.59 33.00
C GLU A 225 16.03 -27.02 33.26
N ILE A 226 16.32 -27.94 32.33
CA ILE A 226 16.12 -29.39 32.53
C ILE A 226 16.89 -29.87 33.78
N ARG A 227 18.14 -29.43 33.96
CA ARG A 227 18.92 -29.77 35.16
C ARG A 227 18.26 -29.25 36.44
N ARG A 228 17.79 -27.99 36.43
CA ARG A 228 17.07 -27.40 37.57
C ARG A 228 15.78 -28.16 37.90
N PHE A 229 14.94 -28.43 36.89
CA PHE A 229 13.68 -29.13 37.08
C PHE A 229 13.87 -30.59 37.54
N ARG A 230 14.93 -31.27 37.09
CA ARG A 230 15.29 -32.60 37.61
C ARG A 230 15.65 -32.55 39.09
N GLN A 231 16.51 -31.61 39.50
CA GLN A 231 16.89 -31.45 40.91
C GLN A 231 15.68 -31.11 41.81
N GLU A 232 14.80 -30.21 41.36
CA GLU A 232 13.57 -29.90 42.09
C GLU A 232 12.65 -31.12 42.19
N SER A 233 12.51 -31.91 41.12
CA SER A 233 11.69 -33.12 41.13
C SER A 233 12.23 -34.18 42.09
N GLU A 234 13.55 -34.40 42.10
CA GLU A 234 14.21 -35.32 43.03
C GLU A 234 14.01 -34.88 44.50
N LEU A 235 14.13 -33.58 44.78
CA LEU A 235 13.86 -33.00 46.11
C LEU A 235 12.40 -33.15 46.56
N PHE A 236 11.45 -33.22 45.62
CA PHE A 236 10.04 -33.46 45.92
C PHE A 236 9.70 -34.94 46.15
N VAL A 237 10.45 -35.87 45.56
CA VAL A 237 10.26 -37.32 45.79
C VAL A 237 10.84 -37.77 47.13
N GLU A 238 11.85 -37.06 47.66
CA GLU A 238 12.46 -37.35 48.96
C GLU A 238 11.70 -36.77 50.18
N LYS A 239 10.65 -35.97 49.97
CA LYS A 239 9.78 -35.42 51.03
C LYS A 239 8.49 -36.21 51.19
#